data_AF-A0A6J0JXY6-F1
#
_entry.id   AF-A0A6J0JXY6-F1
#
_cell.length_a   1.000
_cell.length_b   1.000
_cell.length_c   1.000
_cell.angle_alpha   90.00
_cell.angle_beta   90.00
_cell.angle_gamma   90.00
#
_symmetry.space_group_name_H-M   'P 1'
#
loop_
_entity.id
_entity.type
_entity.pdbx_description
1 polymer ?
#
loop_
_entity_poly.entity_id
_entity_poly.type
_entity_poly.pdbx_seq_one_letter_code
_entity_poly.pdbx_strand_id
1 'polypeptide(L)'
;MAAKKAGVIALFDVDGTLTAPRKEATPELLDFIRELRKVVTVGVVGGSDLTKISEQLGKTVTTDYDYCFSENGLVAHKDGKPIGIQSLKLHLGEDKLKELIKFTLHYIADLDIPIKRGTFIEFRNGMLNVSPIGRNCSQEERDEFERYDKVQNIRPKMVAELRERFAHLNLTFSIGGQISFDVFPKGWDKTYCLQYLEDFTEIHFFGDKTYEGGNDYEIYESPKTIGHSVTSPDDTMAKCKALFMS
;
A
#
# COMPACT_ATOMS: atom_id res chain seq x y z
N MET A 1 -1.87 -7.14 -35.49
CA MET A 1 -1.93 -6.93 -34.04
C MET A 1 -1.84 -8.29 -33.40
N ALA A 2 -0.84 -8.55 -32.56
CA ALA A 2 -0.81 -9.79 -31.79
C ALA A 2 -2.09 -9.87 -30.93
N ALA A 3 -2.68 -11.07 -30.82
CA ALA A 3 -3.84 -11.27 -29.94
C ALA A 3 -3.42 -11.03 -28.48
N LYS A 4 -4.30 -10.41 -27.68
CA LYS A 4 -4.06 -10.21 -26.24
C LYS A 4 -3.74 -11.57 -25.59
N LYS A 5 -2.63 -11.67 -24.86
CA LYS A 5 -2.22 -12.89 -24.16
C LYS A 5 -3.28 -13.28 -23.13
N ALA A 6 -4.08 -14.30 -23.43
CA ALA A 6 -5.15 -14.77 -22.55
C ALA A 6 -4.54 -15.38 -21.27
N GLY A 7 -5.17 -15.13 -20.11
CA GLY A 7 -4.70 -15.65 -18.82
C GLY A 7 -3.48 -14.93 -18.23
N VAL A 8 -2.97 -13.87 -18.89
CA VAL A 8 -1.81 -13.10 -18.42
C VAL A 8 -2.20 -11.69 -18.02
N ILE A 9 -1.71 -11.23 -16.86
CA ILE A 9 -1.81 -9.85 -16.40
C ILE A 9 -0.44 -9.29 -16.00
N ALA A 10 -0.18 -8.04 -16.38
CA ALA A 10 0.90 -7.22 -15.87
C ALA A 10 0.33 -6.23 -14.84
N LEU A 11 0.73 -6.40 -13.59
CA LEU A 11 0.30 -5.63 -12.43
C LEU A 11 1.45 -4.71 -11.99
N PHE A 12 1.16 -3.44 -11.81
CA PHE A 12 2.17 -2.42 -11.52
C PHE A 12 1.92 -1.75 -10.18
N ASP A 13 2.97 -1.60 -9.37
CA ASP A 13 3.02 -0.50 -8.42
C ASP A 13 2.95 0.86 -9.15
N VAL A 14 2.61 1.92 -8.43
CA VAL A 14 2.47 3.27 -8.97
C VAL A 14 3.75 4.09 -8.76
N ASP A 15 4.15 4.33 -7.52
CA ASP A 15 5.10 5.38 -7.15
C ASP A 15 6.55 4.89 -7.12
N GLY A 16 7.36 5.29 -8.10
CA GLY A 16 8.70 4.74 -8.36
C GLY A 16 8.71 3.70 -9.48
N THR A 17 7.56 3.09 -9.76
CA THR A 17 7.38 2.05 -10.78
C THR A 17 6.80 2.59 -12.08
N LEU A 18 5.64 3.24 -12.03
CA LEU A 18 5.02 3.89 -13.19
C LEU A 18 5.34 5.38 -13.22
N THR A 19 5.44 6.03 -12.06
CA THR A 19 5.80 7.45 -11.98
C THR A 19 7.11 7.65 -11.25
N ALA A 20 7.74 8.81 -11.44
CA ALA A 20 8.79 9.22 -10.52
C ALA A 20 8.17 9.49 -9.13
N PRO A 21 8.91 9.29 -8.02
CA PRO A 21 8.37 9.43 -6.67
C PRO A 21 7.62 10.75 -6.44
N ARG A 22 6.33 10.65 -6.09
CA ARG A 22 5.37 11.74 -5.85
C ARG A 22 5.17 12.68 -7.04
N LYS A 23 5.37 12.20 -8.26
CA LYS A 23 5.12 12.97 -9.50
C LYS A 23 4.05 12.30 -10.36
N GLU A 24 3.57 13.07 -11.34
CA GLU A 24 2.67 12.59 -12.39
C GLU A 24 3.42 11.71 -13.40
N ALA A 25 2.70 10.80 -14.03
CA ALA A 25 3.17 10.00 -15.14
C ALA A 25 3.51 10.89 -16.35
N THR A 26 4.56 10.52 -17.07
CA THR A 26 4.89 11.20 -18.33
C THR A 26 3.90 10.80 -19.43
N PRO A 27 3.63 11.67 -20.42
CA PRO A 27 2.80 11.30 -21.57
C PRO A 27 3.31 10.04 -22.30
N GLU A 28 4.63 9.90 -22.42
CA GLU A 28 5.28 8.72 -23.02
C GLU A 28 4.91 7.42 -22.30
N LEU A 29 4.93 7.42 -20.95
CA LEU A 29 4.52 6.26 -20.18
C LEU A 29 3.03 5.94 -20.37
N LEU A 30 2.17 6.95 -20.34
CA LEU A 30 0.73 6.73 -20.52
C LEU A 30 0.42 6.16 -21.90
N ASP A 31 1.10 6.65 -22.95
CA ASP A 31 0.99 6.08 -24.30
C ASP A 31 1.54 4.66 -24.36
N PHE A 32 2.66 4.38 -23.68
CA PHE A 32 3.19 3.04 -23.57
C PHE A 32 2.19 2.07 -22.91
N ILE A 33 1.56 2.45 -21.80
CA ILE A 33 0.56 1.64 -21.11
C ILE A 33 -0.63 1.34 -22.03
N ARG A 34 -1.09 2.33 -22.83
CA ARG A 34 -2.16 2.12 -23.81
C ARG A 34 -1.79 1.07 -24.86
N GLU A 35 -0.55 1.10 -25.35
CA GLU A 35 -0.06 0.08 -26.29
C GLU A 35 0.11 -1.29 -25.62
N LEU A 36 0.64 -1.34 -24.40
CA LEU A 36 0.80 -2.56 -23.61
C LEU A 36 -0.55 -3.26 -23.36
N ARG A 37 -1.59 -2.48 -23.05
CA ARG A 37 -2.95 -2.99 -22.79
C ARG A 37 -3.58 -3.69 -23.99
N LYS A 38 -3.11 -3.41 -25.21
CA LYS A 38 -3.56 -4.12 -26.43
C LYS A 38 -3.03 -5.55 -26.49
N VAL A 39 -1.92 -5.84 -25.83
CA VAL A 39 -1.22 -7.14 -25.91
C VAL A 39 -1.29 -7.96 -24.63
N VAL A 40 -1.49 -7.35 -23.46
CA VAL A 40 -1.64 -8.04 -22.17
C VAL A 40 -2.68 -7.32 -21.30
N THR A 41 -3.27 -8.02 -20.32
CA THR A 41 -4.13 -7.36 -19.33
C THR A 41 -3.26 -6.49 -18.43
N VAL A 42 -3.69 -5.26 -18.13
CA VAL A 42 -2.90 -4.32 -17.33
C VAL A 42 -3.69 -3.92 -16.08
N GLY A 43 -3.06 -4.09 -14.91
CA GLY A 43 -3.59 -3.65 -13.63
C GLY A 43 -2.63 -2.72 -12.90
N VAL A 44 -3.16 -1.86 -12.03
CA VAL A 44 -2.35 -1.05 -11.09
C VAL A 44 -2.73 -1.36 -9.65
N VAL A 45 -1.75 -1.38 -8.74
CA VAL A 45 -1.94 -1.56 -7.31
C VAL A 45 -1.11 -0.56 -6.51
N GLY A 46 -1.78 0.26 -5.70
CA GLY A 46 -1.12 1.25 -4.85
C GLY A 46 -1.69 1.23 -3.42
N GLY A 47 -0.85 1.54 -2.44
CA GLY A 47 -1.30 1.70 -1.04
C GLY A 47 -2.06 2.99 -0.78
N SER A 48 -2.01 3.93 -1.72
CA SER A 48 -2.74 5.20 -1.66
C SER A 48 -4.21 5.04 -2.05
N ASP A 49 -5.03 6.01 -1.63
CA ASP A 49 -6.41 6.14 -2.10
C ASP A 49 -6.48 6.42 -3.61
N LEU A 50 -7.68 6.24 -4.17
CA LEU A 50 -7.93 6.44 -5.60
C LEU A 50 -7.64 7.88 -6.06
N THR A 51 -7.85 8.87 -5.20
CA THR A 51 -7.59 10.28 -5.53
C THR A 51 -6.11 10.50 -5.83
N LYS A 52 -5.22 10.03 -4.96
CA LYS A 52 -3.77 10.13 -5.16
C LYS A 52 -3.28 9.33 -6.35
N ILE A 53 -3.81 8.12 -6.54
CA ILE A 53 -3.48 7.32 -7.74
C ILE A 53 -3.92 8.08 -9.01
N SER A 54 -5.08 8.75 -8.99
CA SER A 54 -5.59 9.54 -10.11
C SER A 54 -4.79 10.83 -10.35
N GLU A 55 -4.24 11.45 -9.30
CA GLU A 55 -3.30 12.57 -9.44
C GLU A 55 -2.03 12.12 -10.19
N GLN A 56 -1.54 10.91 -9.92
CA GLN A 56 -0.32 10.40 -10.56
C GLN A 56 -0.55 9.85 -11.97
N LEU A 57 -1.63 9.10 -12.20
CA LEU A 57 -1.86 8.36 -13.44
C LEU A 57 -2.93 8.97 -14.35
N GLY A 58 -3.62 10.02 -13.89
CA GLY A 58 -4.70 10.68 -14.60
C GLY A 58 -6.09 10.35 -14.05
N LYS A 59 -7.05 11.23 -14.35
CA LYS A 59 -8.42 11.20 -13.78
C LYS A 59 -9.26 10.00 -14.21
N THR A 60 -8.87 9.31 -15.26
CA THR A 60 -9.58 8.18 -15.86
C THR A 60 -8.94 6.83 -15.53
N VAL A 61 -8.13 6.75 -14.46
CA VAL A 61 -7.37 5.56 -14.08
C VAL A 61 -8.22 4.28 -13.98
N THR A 62 -9.46 4.36 -13.53
CA THR A 62 -10.33 3.17 -13.41
C THR A 62 -10.75 2.60 -14.77
N THR A 63 -10.64 3.37 -15.86
CA THR A 63 -10.96 2.95 -17.23
C THR A 63 -9.73 2.85 -18.13
N ASP A 64 -8.63 3.53 -17.80
CA ASP A 64 -7.38 3.47 -18.56
C ASP A 64 -6.66 2.12 -18.39
N TYR A 65 -6.86 1.50 -17.23
CA TYR A 65 -6.34 0.17 -16.88
C TYR A 65 -7.49 -0.85 -16.82
N ASP A 66 -7.20 -2.14 -17.04
CA ASP A 66 -8.22 -3.19 -16.93
C ASP A 66 -8.60 -3.40 -15.45
N TYR A 67 -7.62 -3.30 -14.55
CA TYR A 67 -7.81 -3.35 -13.09
C TYR A 67 -7.17 -2.14 -12.40
N CYS A 68 -7.85 -1.58 -11.40
CA CYS A 68 -7.31 -0.52 -10.56
C CYS A 68 -7.57 -0.85 -9.09
N PHE A 69 -6.50 -1.12 -8.35
CA PHE A 69 -6.51 -1.49 -6.94
C PHE A 69 -5.92 -0.35 -6.10
N SER A 70 -6.78 0.51 -5.56
CA SER A 70 -6.40 1.50 -4.55
C SER A 70 -6.43 0.88 -3.16
N GLU A 71 -5.63 1.43 -2.25
CA GLU A 71 -5.46 0.94 -0.88
C GLU A 71 -5.19 -0.57 -0.84
N ASN A 72 -4.19 -1.01 -1.63
CA ASN A 72 -3.78 -2.41 -1.80
C ASN A 72 -4.86 -3.35 -2.37
N GLY A 73 -5.96 -2.79 -2.90
CA GLY A 73 -7.10 -3.56 -3.43
C GLY A 73 -8.29 -3.63 -2.48
N LEU A 74 -8.27 -2.91 -1.35
CA LEU A 74 -9.48 -2.72 -0.54
C LEU A 74 -10.58 -2.00 -1.32
N VAL A 75 -10.18 -1.10 -2.23
CA VAL A 75 -11.07 -0.53 -3.23
C VAL A 75 -10.57 -0.96 -4.61
N ALA A 76 -11.33 -1.86 -5.23
CA ALA A 76 -10.96 -2.54 -6.46
C ALA A 76 -11.96 -2.21 -7.58
N HIS A 77 -11.43 -1.81 -8.74
CA HIS A 77 -12.19 -1.58 -9.97
C HIS A 77 -11.71 -2.50 -11.09
N LYS A 78 -12.65 -2.97 -11.92
CA LYS A 78 -12.41 -3.65 -13.18
C LYS A 78 -13.24 -3.00 -14.28
N ASP A 79 -12.62 -2.58 -15.37
CA ASP A 79 -13.29 -1.91 -16.49
C ASP A 79 -14.18 -0.73 -16.03
N GLY A 80 -13.66 0.10 -15.13
CA GLY A 80 -14.37 1.24 -14.54
C GLY A 80 -15.42 0.89 -13.48
N LYS A 81 -15.73 -0.39 -13.26
CA LYS A 81 -16.77 -0.83 -12.32
C LYS A 81 -16.17 -1.32 -11.01
N PRO A 82 -16.75 -0.96 -9.85
CA PRO A 82 -16.29 -1.49 -8.57
C PRO A 82 -16.56 -3.00 -8.50
N ILE A 83 -15.53 -3.76 -8.13
CA ILE A 83 -15.60 -5.21 -7.92
C ILE A 83 -15.33 -5.62 -6.47
N GLY A 84 -14.83 -4.68 -5.65
CA GLY A 84 -14.62 -4.89 -4.22
C GLY A 84 -14.46 -3.57 -3.49
N ILE A 85 -15.17 -3.42 -2.37
CA ILE A 85 -15.02 -2.30 -1.44
C ILE A 85 -14.95 -2.88 -0.04
N GLN A 86 -13.84 -2.64 0.65
CA GLN A 86 -13.56 -3.08 2.00
C GLN A 86 -12.99 -1.92 2.81
N SER A 87 -13.18 -1.97 4.12
CA SER A 87 -12.60 -1.01 5.06
C SER A 87 -12.33 -1.66 6.40
N LEU A 88 -11.42 -1.08 7.18
CA LEU A 88 -11.12 -1.53 8.54
C LEU A 88 -12.39 -1.60 9.39
N LYS A 89 -13.29 -0.62 9.22
CA LYS A 89 -14.59 -0.56 9.87
C LYS A 89 -15.49 -1.72 9.49
N LEU A 90 -15.60 -2.05 8.21
CA LEU A 90 -16.41 -3.17 7.74
C LEU A 90 -15.83 -4.52 8.20
N HIS A 91 -14.51 -4.65 8.23
CA HIS A 91 -13.82 -5.88 8.62
C HIS A 91 -13.87 -6.14 10.13
N LEU A 92 -13.54 -5.16 10.97
CA LEU A 92 -13.50 -5.32 12.42
C LEU A 92 -14.85 -5.04 13.09
N GLY A 93 -15.65 -4.13 12.56
CA GLY A 93 -16.84 -3.63 13.24
C GLY A 93 -16.52 -2.66 14.38
N GLU A 94 -17.54 -1.91 14.80
CA GLU A 94 -17.39 -0.80 15.74
C GLU A 94 -16.96 -1.23 17.15
N ASP A 95 -17.42 -2.38 17.64
CA ASP A 95 -17.10 -2.81 19.02
C ASP A 95 -15.61 -3.09 19.21
N LYS A 96 -15.00 -3.84 18.28
CA LYS A 96 -13.56 -4.13 18.29
C LYS A 96 -12.72 -2.88 18.03
N LEU A 97 -13.18 -1.99 17.13
CA LEU A 97 -12.51 -0.72 16.88
C LEU A 97 -12.51 0.19 18.10
N LYS A 98 -13.65 0.35 18.77
CA LYS A 98 -13.74 1.11 20.02
C LYS A 98 -12.80 0.56 21.08
N GLU A 99 -12.74 -0.76 21.22
CA GLU A 99 -11.85 -1.41 22.19
C GLU A 99 -10.37 -1.09 21.89
N LEU A 100 -9.94 -1.30 20.64
CA LEU A 100 -8.58 -1.01 20.17
C LEU A 100 -8.21 0.46 20.36
N ILE A 101 -9.07 1.38 19.91
CA ILE A 101 -8.86 2.82 20.02
C ILE A 101 -8.83 3.25 21.48
N LYS A 102 -9.76 2.78 22.31
CA LYS A 102 -9.82 3.12 23.74
C LYS A 102 -8.53 2.70 24.44
N PHE A 103 -8.07 1.47 24.24
CA PHE A 103 -6.83 1.01 24.85
C PHE A 103 -5.62 1.84 24.36
N THR A 104 -5.54 2.09 23.06
CA THR A 104 -4.45 2.88 22.46
C THR A 104 -4.41 4.29 23.03
N LEU A 105 -5.56 4.95 23.20
CA LEU A 105 -5.64 6.28 23.80
C LEU A 105 -5.23 6.29 25.28
N HIS A 106 -5.67 5.31 26.07
CA HIS A 106 -5.22 5.18 27.46
C HIS A 106 -3.71 4.96 27.54
N TYR A 107 -3.16 4.07 26.71
CA TYR A 107 -1.74 3.83 26.63
C TYR A 107 -0.96 5.12 26.35
N ILE A 108 -1.38 5.88 25.34
CA ILE A 108 -0.73 7.14 24.97
C ILE A 108 -0.90 8.21 26.07
N ALA A 109 -2.04 8.23 26.77
CA ALA A 109 -2.26 9.15 27.88
C ALA A 109 -1.25 8.91 29.02
N ASP A 110 -1.04 7.65 29.39
CA ASP A 110 -0.17 7.25 30.49
C ASP A 110 1.32 7.20 30.11
N LEU A 111 1.63 7.20 28.81
CA LEU A 111 3.00 7.16 28.31
C LEU A 111 3.79 8.44 28.69
N ASP A 112 4.91 8.30 29.38
CA ASP A 112 5.80 9.42 29.71
C ASP A 112 6.85 9.61 28.59
N ILE A 113 6.69 10.68 27.81
CA ILE A 113 7.63 11.08 26.74
C ILE A 113 7.84 12.59 26.78
N PRO A 114 9.00 13.10 26.32
CA PRO A 114 9.34 14.52 26.44
C PRO A 114 8.34 15.47 25.78
N ILE A 115 7.73 15.04 24.68
CA ILE A 115 6.86 15.87 23.85
C ILE A 115 5.61 15.07 23.46
N LYS A 116 4.43 15.67 23.67
CA LYS A 116 3.15 15.25 23.09
C LYS A 116 2.56 16.41 22.28
N ARG A 117 1.93 16.09 21.15
CA ARG A 117 1.25 17.03 20.26
C ARG A 117 -0.20 16.59 20.08
N GLY A 118 -0.62 16.26 18.85
CA GLY A 118 -1.98 15.86 18.52
C GLY A 118 -2.01 14.96 17.30
N THR A 119 -3.20 14.41 17.00
CA THR A 119 -3.38 13.34 16.00
C THR A 119 -2.56 12.11 16.36
N PHE A 120 -2.86 11.55 17.53
CA PHE A 120 -2.24 10.33 18.05
C PHE A 120 -2.71 9.06 17.33
N ILE A 121 -3.96 9.07 16.87
CA ILE A 121 -4.56 8.02 16.05
C ILE A 121 -5.16 8.71 14.83
N GLU A 122 -4.72 8.31 13.65
CA GLU A 122 -5.30 8.73 12.37
C GLU A 122 -6.03 7.52 11.77
N PHE A 123 -7.35 7.64 11.64
CA PHE A 123 -8.18 6.59 11.04
C PHE A 123 -8.18 6.73 9.52
N ARG A 124 -7.73 5.69 8.81
CA ARG A 124 -7.78 5.57 7.35
C ARG A 124 -8.73 4.45 6.95
N ASN A 125 -9.11 4.38 5.68
CA ASN A 125 -10.07 3.38 5.22
C ASN A 125 -9.52 1.95 5.42
N GLY A 126 -8.24 1.69 5.11
CA GLY A 126 -7.61 0.39 5.35
C GLY A 126 -6.90 0.15 6.69
N MET A 127 -6.65 1.19 7.50
CA MET A 127 -5.74 1.04 8.65
C MET A 127 -5.91 2.15 9.69
N LEU A 128 -5.33 1.95 10.87
CA LEU A 128 -5.01 3.03 11.80
C LEU A 128 -3.52 3.36 11.71
N ASN A 129 -3.17 4.64 11.66
CA ASN A 129 -1.81 5.09 11.93
C ASN A 129 -1.75 5.61 13.37
N VAL A 130 -0.87 5.04 14.19
CA VAL A 130 -0.70 5.39 15.61
C VAL A 130 0.65 6.07 15.81
N SER A 131 0.64 7.24 16.45
CA SER A 131 1.83 8.05 16.72
C SER A 131 1.85 8.46 18.20
N PRO A 132 2.80 7.97 19.01
CA PRO A 132 2.88 8.32 20.44
C PRO A 132 3.08 9.81 20.71
N ILE A 133 3.96 10.47 19.92
CA ILE A 133 4.15 11.93 19.96
C ILE A 133 2.98 12.70 19.34
N GLY A 134 2.25 12.08 18.40
CA GLY A 134 1.19 12.70 17.59
C GLY A 134 1.72 13.29 16.28
N ARG A 135 0.96 13.16 15.18
CA ARG A 135 1.37 13.56 13.82
C ARG A 135 1.52 15.07 13.61
N ASN A 136 0.91 15.88 14.48
CA ASN A 136 0.98 17.35 14.43
C ASN A 136 2.31 17.92 14.94
N CYS A 137 3.32 17.08 15.16
CA CYS A 137 4.68 17.52 15.50
C CYS A 137 5.42 18.14 14.30
N SER A 138 6.34 19.05 14.60
CA SER A 138 7.25 19.66 13.62
C SER A 138 8.26 18.64 13.10
N GLN A 139 9.00 18.97 12.02
CA GLN A 139 10.05 18.08 11.52
C GLN A 139 11.19 17.90 12.55
N GLU A 140 11.56 18.97 13.26
CA GLU A 140 12.56 18.90 14.33
C GLU A 140 12.11 17.95 15.45
N GLU A 141 10.84 18.04 15.86
CA GLU A 141 10.25 17.14 16.85
C GLU A 141 10.17 15.69 16.38
N ARG A 142 9.98 15.45 15.07
CA ARG A 142 10.06 14.10 14.48
C ARG A 142 11.46 13.51 14.60
N ASP A 143 12.48 14.30 14.28
CA ASP A 143 13.88 13.89 14.33
C ASP A 143 14.33 13.62 15.78
N GLU A 144 13.83 14.42 16.73
CA GLU A 144 14.03 14.20 18.17
C GLU A 144 13.33 12.95 18.67
N PHE A 145 12.04 12.77 18.34
CA PHE A 145 11.29 11.59 18.74
C PHE A 145 11.89 10.31 18.15
N GLU A 146 12.35 10.32 16.90
CA GLU A 146 13.00 9.16 16.29
C GLU A 146 14.27 8.76 17.04
N ARG A 147 15.12 9.72 17.41
CA ARG A 147 16.32 9.47 18.22
C ARG A 147 15.95 8.94 19.60
N TYR A 148 14.95 9.54 20.23
CA TYR A 148 14.47 9.12 21.54
C TYR A 148 13.89 7.69 21.51
N ASP A 149 13.05 7.39 20.53
CA ASP A 149 12.42 6.09 20.32
C ASP A 149 13.44 4.98 20.04
N LYS A 150 14.52 5.26 19.29
CA LYS A 150 15.60 4.29 19.06
C LYS A 150 16.31 3.86 20.36
N VAL A 151 16.38 4.76 21.35
CA VAL A 151 17.02 4.46 22.64
C VAL A 151 16.02 3.86 23.63
N GLN A 152 14.82 4.43 23.71
CA GLN A 152 13.81 4.06 24.71
C GLN A 152 12.85 2.96 24.26
N ASN A 153 12.86 2.63 22.97
CA ASN A 153 11.99 1.64 22.33
C ASN A 153 10.50 1.90 22.57
N ILE A 154 10.04 3.15 22.42
CA ILE A 154 8.66 3.55 22.71
C ILE A 154 7.67 2.80 21.80
N ARG A 155 7.83 2.89 20.48
CA ARG A 155 6.96 2.21 19.51
C ARG A 155 7.09 0.68 19.59
N PRO A 156 8.29 0.07 19.66
CA PRO A 156 8.41 -1.38 19.84
C PRO A 156 7.68 -1.92 21.08
N LYS A 157 7.82 -1.25 22.24
CA LYS A 157 7.13 -1.65 23.49
C LYS A 157 5.62 -1.56 23.34
N MET A 158 5.13 -0.42 22.83
CA MET A 158 3.70 -0.22 22.58
C MET A 158 3.12 -1.26 21.61
N VAL A 159 3.85 -1.57 20.52
CA VAL A 159 3.44 -2.58 19.54
C VAL A 159 3.40 -3.98 20.16
N ALA A 160 4.36 -4.33 21.03
CA ALA A 160 4.37 -5.62 21.71
C ALA A 160 3.12 -5.81 22.58
N GLU A 161 2.77 -4.79 23.38
CA GLU A 161 1.58 -4.83 24.24
C GLU A 161 0.27 -4.86 23.43
N LEU A 162 0.17 -4.05 22.38
CA LEU A 162 -1.00 -4.07 21.49
C LEU A 162 -1.15 -5.44 20.80
N ARG A 163 -0.05 -6.03 20.36
CA ARG A 163 -0.05 -7.35 19.69
C ARG A 163 -0.49 -8.46 20.64
N GLU A 164 -0.02 -8.44 21.89
CA GLU A 164 -0.44 -9.40 22.90
C GLU A 164 -1.93 -9.26 23.21
N ARG A 165 -2.38 -8.04 23.52
CA ARG A 165 -3.76 -7.77 23.93
C ARG A 165 -4.77 -8.06 22.81
N PHE A 166 -4.43 -7.69 21.58
CA PHE A 166 -5.32 -7.81 20.42
C PHE A 166 -4.94 -8.97 19.50
N ALA A 167 -4.24 -10.00 20.01
CA ALA A 167 -3.87 -11.19 19.24
C ALA A 167 -5.09 -11.85 18.56
N HIS A 168 -6.24 -11.82 19.23
CA HIS A 168 -7.52 -12.35 18.74
C HIS A 168 -8.10 -11.60 17.53
N LEU A 169 -7.61 -10.39 17.22
CA LEU A 169 -8.02 -9.59 16.06
C LEU A 169 -7.19 -9.86 14.80
N ASN A 170 -6.11 -10.65 14.90
CA ASN A 170 -5.22 -10.99 13.79
C ASN A 170 -4.72 -9.76 13.00
N LEU A 171 -4.22 -8.76 13.74
CA LEU A 171 -3.69 -7.51 13.19
C LEU A 171 -2.18 -7.60 12.95
N THR A 172 -1.73 -6.97 11.88
CA THR A 172 -0.33 -6.61 11.63
C THR A 172 -0.06 -5.22 12.18
N PHE A 173 1.10 -5.07 12.80
CA PHE A 173 1.64 -3.81 13.31
C PHE A 173 2.98 -3.56 12.61
N SER A 174 3.08 -2.46 11.86
CA SER A 174 4.27 -2.12 11.08
C SER A 174 4.86 -0.79 11.54
N ILE A 175 6.03 -0.82 12.17
CA ILE A 175 6.75 0.39 12.57
C ILE A 175 7.44 0.97 11.34
N GLY A 176 7.07 2.20 10.97
CA GLY A 176 7.57 2.85 9.76
C GLY A 176 7.79 4.34 9.96
N GLY A 177 8.81 4.87 9.29
CA GLY A 177 9.20 6.27 9.41
C GLY A 177 9.63 6.66 10.83
N GLN A 178 9.48 7.95 11.14
CA GLN A 178 10.11 8.56 12.32
C GLN A 178 9.27 8.47 13.60
N ILE A 179 7.93 8.53 13.47
CA ILE A 179 7.05 8.80 14.64
C ILE A 179 5.90 7.84 14.84
N SER A 180 5.58 6.99 13.86
CA SER A 180 4.34 6.22 13.88
C SER A 180 4.56 4.74 13.58
N PHE A 181 3.48 3.98 13.71
CA PHE A 181 3.33 2.63 13.18
C PHE A 181 1.91 2.46 12.66
N ASP A 182 1.75 1.59 11.65
CA ASP A 182 0.46 1.27 11.07
C ASP A 182 -0.12 0.01 11.70
N VAL A 183 -1.44 -0.03 11.85
CA VAL A 183 -2.22 -1.15 12.39
C VAL A 183 -3.31 -1.52 11.39
N PHE A 184 -3.24 -2.73 10.86
CA PHE A 184 -4.15 -3.22 9.82
C PHE A 184 -4.34 -4.74 9.92
N PRO A 185 -5.42 -5.32 9.39
CA PRO A 185 -5.61 -6.76 9.36
C PRO A 185 -4.48 -7.47 8.61
N LYS A 186 -4.08 -8.65 9.09
CA LYS A 186 -3.04 -9.44 8.44
C LYS A 186 -3.42 -9.74 6.98
N GLY A 187 -2.47 -9.53 6.07
CA GLY A 187 -2.65 -9.73 4.63
C GLY A 187 -3.29 -8.55 3.88
N TRP A 188 -3.43 -7.38 4.51
CA TRP A 188 -3.82 -6.13 3.85
C TRP A 188 -2.62 -5.34 3.26
N ASP A 189 -1.52 -6.04 2.99
CA ASP A 189 -0.47 -5.60 2.07
C ASP A 189 -0.93 -5.77 0.60
N LYS A 190 -0.05 -5.50 -0.38
CA LYS A 190 -0.41 -5.56 -1.80
C LYS A 190 -0.88 -6.94 -2.27
N THR A 191 -0.56 -8.03 -1.56
CA THR A 191 -1.08 -9.36 -1.88
C THR A 191 -2.61 -9.44 -1.77
N TYR A 192 -3.25 -8.52 -1.03
CA TYR A 192 -4.71 -8.45 -0.92
C TYR A 192 -5.39 -8.37 -2.29
N CYS A 193 -4.83 -7.63 -3.26
CA CYS A 193 -5.45 -7.51 -4.58
C CYS A 193 -5.47 -8.82 -5.38
N LEU A 194 -4.61 -9.80 -5.04
CA LEU A 194 -4.51 -11.06 -5.78
C LEU A 194 -5.77 -11.93 -5.67
N GLN A 195 -6.63 -11.69 -4.67
CA GLN A 195 -7.92 -12.36 -4.56
C GLN A 195 -8.88 -12.05 -5.73
N TYR A 196 -8.67 -10.93 -6.42
CA TYR A 196 -9.47 -10.55 -7.59
C TYR A 196 -8.90 -11.07 -8.92
N LEU A 197 -7.76 -11.79 -8.87
CA LEU A 197 -6.99 -12.21 -10.03
C LEU A 197 -6.86 -13.74 -10.13
N GLU A 198 -7.72 -14.50 -9.47
CA GLU A 198 -7.66 -15.98 -9.43
C GLU A 198 -7.84 -16.63 -10.81
N ASP A 199 -8.47 -15.93 -11.76
CA ASP A 199 -8.67 -16.41 -13.13
C ASP A 199 -7.41 -16.29 -14.02
N PHE A 200 -6.33 -15.65 -13.53
CA PHE A 200 -5.10 -15.48 -14.29
C PHE A 200 -4.11 -16.62 -13.99
N THR A 201 -3.55 -17.20 -15.06
CA THR A 201 -2.51 -18.24 -14.95
C THR A 201 -1.12 -17.64 -14.74
N GLU A 202 -0.90 -16.41 -15.23
CA GLU A 202 0.37 -15.69 -15.06
C GLU A 202 0.11 -14.25 -14.60
N ILE A 203 0.62 -13.91 -13.41
CA ILE A 203 0.53 -12.57 -12.83
C ILE A 203 1.95 -12.01 -12.74
N HIS A 204 2.32 -11.13 -13.67
CA HIS A 204 3.57 -10.39 -13.58
C HIS A 204 3.37 -9.20 -12.66
N PHE A 205 4.24 -9.04 -11.66
CA PHE A 205 4.20 -7.87 -10.77
C PHE A 205 5.46 -7.03 -10.95
N PHE A 206 5.31 -5.71 -11.11
CA PHE A 206 6.42 -4.75 -11.22
C PHE A 206 6.39 -3.80 -10.02
N GLY A 207 7.52 -3.63 -9.34
CA GLY A 207 7.64 -2.78 -8.14
C GLY A 207 9.06 -2.27 -7.89
N ASP A 208 9.21 -1.11 -7.27
CA ASP A 208 10.51 -0.49 -6.95
C ASP A 208 11.03 -0.87 -5.55
N LYS A 209 10.14 -1.22 -4.62
CA LYS A 209 10.47 -1.51 -3.22
C LYS A 209 10.25 -2.97 -2.86
N THR A 210 10.92 -3.83 -3.62
CA THR A 210 10.85 -5.30 -3.52
C THR A 210 11.83 -5.90 -2.50
N TYR A 211 12.62 -5.06 -1.80
CA TYR A 211 13.50 -5.50 -0.72
C TYR A 211 12.70 -5.76 0.56
N GLU A 212 13.23 -6.59 1.47
CA GLU A 212 12.59 -6.89 2.76
C GLU A 212 12.26 -5.61 3.55
N GLY A 213 10.98 -5.44 3.88
CA GLY A 213 10.44 -4.24 4.54
C GLY A 213 9.97 -3.13 3.59
N GLY A 214 10.19 -3.26 2.29
CA GLY A 214 9.56 -2.45 1.26
C GLY A 214 8.08 -2.86 1.05
N ASN A 215 7.24 -1.94 0.59
CA ASN A 215 5.80 -2.16 0.44
C ASN A 215 5.41 -3.05 -0.76
N ASP A 216 6.39 -3.43 -1.59
CA ASP A 216 6.20 -4.39 -2.68
C ASP A 216 6.70 -5.78 -2.33
N TYR A 217 7.38 -5.95 -1.20
CA TYR A 217 8.07 -7.19 -0.84
C TYR A 217 7.12 -8.39 -0.84
N GLU A 218 5.99 -8.31 -0.13
CA GLU A 218 5.09 -9.46 0.03
C GLU A 218 4.44 -9.88 -1.29
N ILE A 219 4.09 -8.92 -2.15
CA ILE A 219 3.51 -9.22 -3.47
C ILE A 219 4.58 -9.69 -4.45
N TYR A 220 5.81 -9.19 -4.37
CA TYR A 220 6.93 -9.64 -5.19
C TYR A 220 7.35 -11.07 -4.88
N GLU A 221 7.42 -11.43 -3.60
CA GLU A 221 7.77 -12.79 -3.13
C GLU A 221 6.59 -13.78 -3.17
N SER A 222 5.39 -13.32 -3.53
CA SER A 222 4.21 -14.17 -3.58
C SER A 222 4.38 -15.29 -4.62
N PRO A 223 4.11 -16.57 -4.28
CA PRO A 223 4.17 -17.67 -5.24
C PRO A 223 3.13 -17.56 -6.36
N LYS A 224 2.14 -16.66 -6.22
CA LYS A 224 1.14 -16.36 -7.26
C LYS A 224 1.68 -15.39 -8.32
N THR A 225 2.85 -14.79 -8.12
CA THR A 225 3.37 -13.74 -9.00
C THR A 225 4.73 -14.08 -9.58
N ILE A 226 4.99 -13.56 -10.77
CA ILE A 226 6.31 -13.48 -11.38
C ILE A 226 6.80 -12.04 -11.14
N GLY A 227 7.61 -11.85 -10.11
CA GLY A 227 8.07 -10.52 -9.66
C GLY A 227 9.19 -9.93 -10.52
N HIS A 228 9.08 -8.65 -10.84
CA HIS A 228 10.05 -7.84 -11.58
C HIS A 228 10.41 -6.59 -10.76
N SER A 229 11.55 -6.61 -10.08
CA SER A 229 12.04 -5.40 -9.42
C SER A 229 12.44 -4.37 -10.48
N VAL A 230 12.03 -3.12 -10.33
CA VAL A 230 12.41 -2.02 -11.24
C VAL A 230 13.10 -0.91 -10.45
N THR A 231 13.80 -0.03 -11.16
CA THR A 231 14.48 1.13 -10.55
C THR A 231 13.92 2.47 -11.00
N SER A 232 13.11 2.48 -12.06
CA SER A 232 12.49 3.67 -12.61
C SER A 232 11.35 3.31 -13.57
N PRO A 233 10.51 4.28 -13.96
CA PRO A 233 9.53 4.13 -15.03
C PRO A 233 10.13 3.66 -16.36
N ASP A 234 11.34 4.10 -16.70
CA ASP A 234 12.03 3.71 -17.93
C ASP A 234 12.44 2.23 -17.90
N ASP A 235 12.92 1.75 -16.75
CA ASP A 235 13.24 0.34 -16.53
C ASP A 235 11.97 -0.52 -16.62
N THR A 236 10.85 -0.07 -16.05
CA THR A 236 9.54 -0.71 -16.19
C THR A 236 9.14 -0.87 -17.65
N MET A 237 9.22 0.20 -18.45
CA MET A 237 8.92 0.15 -19.88
C MET A 237 9.85 -0.81 -20.64
N ALA A 238 11.15 -0.78 -20.36
CA ALA A 238 12.13 -1.64 -21.00
C ALA A 238 11.84 -3.13 -20.74
N LYS A 239 11.56 -3.51 -19.49
CA LYS A 239 11.21 -4.88 -19.13
C LYS A 239 9.90 -5.33 -19.76
N CYS A 240 8.88 -4.48 -19.76
CA CYS A 240 7.60 -4.78 -20.39
C CYS A 240 7.74 -5.00 -21.91
N LYS A 241 8.55 -4.17 -22.59
CA LYS A 241 8.85 -4.35 -24.02
C LYS A 241 9.47 -5.72 -24.29
N ALA A 242 10.46 -6.11 -23.49
CA ALA A 242 11.14 -7.40 -23.62
C ALA A 242 10.22 -8.61 -23.35
N LEU A 243 9.26 -8.49 -22.43
CA LEU A 243 8.36 -9.59 -22.03
C LEU A 243 7.11 -9.74 -22.92
N PHE A 244 6.56 -8.62 -23.39
CA PHE A 244 5.23 -8.60 -23.99
C PHE A 244 5.18 -8.10 -25.43
N MET A 245 6.20 -7.39 -25.91
CA MET A 245 6.16 -6.67 -27.20
C MET A 245 7.28 -7.10 -28.16
N SER A 246 7.99 -8.18 -27.85
CA SER A 246 8.95 -8.86 -28.74
C SER A 246 8.25 -9.75 -29.77
#